data_AF-A0A2N2JPY2-F1
#
_entry.id   AF-A0A2N2JPY2-F1
#
_cell.length_a   1.000
_cell.length_b   1.000
_cell.length_c   1.000
_cell.angle_alpha   90.00
_cell.angle_beta   90.00
_cell.angle_gamma   90.00
#
_symmetry.space_group_name_H-M   'P 1'
#
loop_
_entity.id
_entity.type
_entity.pdbx_description
1 polymer ?
#
loop_
_entity_poly.entity_id
_entity_poly.type
_entity_poly.pdbx_seq_one_letter_code
_entity_poly.pdbx_strand_id
1 'polypeptide(L)'
;MVSIPHLARDRTAYFLSATDSDGEAFVIARDVTADGPLVFLFSNPGTEPTMELAFGDAIVTVRLLLVELDFGVVLGAAGERDTVGPGNYDFGPAPPTLLLGVDNRDYDSGGVGASGTISITGWSEAQGGVLAGKIKGRLTADDGAWIDVDGVFNLVLPRAFRRSSDRPCDLLAQDCVEWEACYWVDDPPAPVCRLPGSGRSGDACLQPESCAPGFICRVGVCRRVCEIAVAECNPDFVCVPWYGPAGYCAPPR
;
A
#
# COMPACT_ATOMS: atom_id res chain seq x y z
N MET A 1 16.47 -9.24 26.35
CA MET A 1 15.28 -8.37 26.43
C MET A 1 15.62 -7.10 25.64
N VAL A 2 15.18 -7.02 24.39
CA VAL A 2 15.46 -5.86 23.53
C VAL A 2 14.57 -4.73 24.01
N SER A 3 15.14 -3.58 24.36
CA SER A 3 14.37 -2.40 24.73
C SER A 3 13.60 -1.94 23.50
N ILE A 4 12.27 -2.02 23.53
CA ILE A 4 11.41 -1.49 22.46
C ILE A 4 11.68 0.03 22.40
N PRO A 5 12.18 0.57 21.28
CA PRO A 5 12.45 1.98 21.17
C PRO A 5 11.15 2.78 21.32
N HIS A 6 11.23 3.90 22.03
CA HIS A 6 10.10 4.81 22.13
C HIS A 6 9.91 5.50 20.76
N LEU A 7 8.89 5.09 20.01
CA LEU A 7 8.55 5.72 18.73
C LEU A 7 8.07 7.16 19.00
N ALA A 8 8.66 8.13 18.28
CA ALA A 8 8.21 9.52 18.34
C ALA A 8 6.80 9.63 17.73
N ARG A 9 5.92 10.42 18.37
CA ARG A 9 4.49 10.48 18.02
C ARG A 9 4.21 11.05 16.63
N ASP A 10 5.16 11.76 16.06
CA ASP A 10 5.06 12.46 14.77
C ASP A 10 5.69 11.68 13.61
N ARG A 11 6.04 10.41 13.81
CA ARG A 11 6.72 9.57 12.82
C ARG A 11 5.91 8.35 12.46
N THR A 12 5.83 8.02 11.17
CA THR A 12 5.33 6.72 10.74
C THR A 12 6.48 5.73 10.87
N ALA A 13 6.41 4.87 11.85
CA ALA A 13 7.46 3.92 12.17
C ALA A 13 6.88 2.66 12.81
N TYR A 14 7.60 1.55 12.64
CA TYR A 14 7.26 0.31 13.30
C TYR A 14 8.51 -0.49 13.65
N PHE A 15 8.36 -1.32 14.67
CA PHE A 15 9.35 -2.27 15.13
C PHE A 15 8.68 -3.63 15.21
N LEU A 16 9.24 -4.63 14.55
CA LEU A 16 8.76 -6.01 14.58
C LEU A 16 9.95 -6.92 14.82
N SER A 17 9.90 -7.70 15.90
CA SER A 17 10.78 -8.85 16.09
C SER A 17 10.03 -10.10 15.66
N ALA A 18 10.72 -10.97 14.93
CA ALA A 18 10.16 -12.20 14.41
C ALA A 18 11.13 -13.36 14.66
N THR A 19 10.60 -14.54 14.99
CA THR A 19 11.36 -15.78 15.18
C THR A 19 10.67 -16.90 14.43
N ASP A 20 11.34 -17.46 13.42
CA ASP A 20 10.77 -18.52 12.60
C ASP A 20 10.75 -19.88 13.31
N SER A 21 10.20 -20.89 12.62
CA SER A 21 10.10 -22.25 13.13
C SER A 21 11.43 -22.93 13.40
N ASP A 22 12.52 -22.46 12.79
CA ASP A 22 13.88 -22.97 13.00
C ASP A 22 14.58 -22.26 14.17
N GLY A 23 13.91 -21.27 14.78
CA GLY A 23 14.43 -20.46 15.88
C GLY A 23 15.33 -19.32 15.42
N GLU A 24 15.39 -19.03 14.12
CA GLU A 24 16.12 -17.88 13.61
C GLU A 24 15.33 -16.60 13.89
N ALA A 25 15.98 -15.65 14.55
CA ALA A 25 15.38 -14.38 14.90
C ALA A 25 15.88 -13.27 13.98
N PHE A 26 14.96 -12.40 13.55
CA PHE A 26 15.28 -11.16 12.86
C PHE A 26 14.44 -10.01 13.40
N VAL A 27 14.92 -8.80 13.16
CA VAL A 27 14.30 -7.57 13.65
C VAL A 27 14.14 -6.60 12.49
N ILE A 28 12.92 -6.09 12.35
CA ILE A 28 12.55 -5.03 11.42
C ILE A 28 12.34 -3.77 12.24
N ALA A 29 13.16 -2.75 12.00
CA ALA A 29 12.98 -1.42 12.58
C ALA A 29 12.98 -0.41 11.46
N ARG A 30 11.83 0.23 11.22
CA ARG A 30 11.60 1.08 10.05
C ARG A 30 11.00 2.40 10.49
N ASP A 31 11.64 3.48 10.06
CA ASP A 31 11.10 4.84 10.10
C ASP A 31 10.82 5.23 8.65
N VAL A 32 9.54 5.16 8.28
CA VAL A 32 9.04 5.38 6.92
C VAL A 32 8.37 6.75 6.81
N THR A 33 8.66 7.65 7.75
CA THR A 33 8.13 9.03 7.73
C THR A 33 8.52 9.79 6.47
N ALA A 34 9.70 9.49 5.92
CA ALA A 34 10.23 10.11 4.70
C ALA A 34 10.21 9.19 3.47
N ASP A 35 9.89 7.89 3.66
CA ASP A 35 9.90 6.90 2.59
C ASP A 35 8.52 6.88 1.93
N GLY A 36 8.48 7.34 0.68
CA GLY A 36 7.27 7.72 -0.04
C GLY A 36 6.26 6.66 -0.52
N PRO A 37 6.30 5.36 -0.20
CA PRO A 37 5.21 4.46 -0.55
C PRO A 37 4.50 3.90 0.68
N LEU A 38 4.02 4.76 1.58
CA LEU A 38 2.93 4.37 2.47
C LEU A 38 1.65 4.30 1.65
N VAL A 39 1.29 3.10 1.19
CA VAL A 39 0.02 2.90 0.51
C VAL A 39 -1.07 2.77 1.55
N PHE A 40 -1.75 3.87 1.83
CA PHE A 40 -3.05 3.85 2.48
C PHE A 40 -4.10 3.72 1.37
N LEU A 41 -4.79 2.57 1.31
CA LEU A 41 -5.86 2.35 0.34
C LEU A 41 -7.15 2.96 0.88
N PHE A 42 -7.74 3.91 0.15
CA PHE A 42 -9.05 4.47 0.47
C PHE A 42 -10.01 4.09 -0.66
N SER A 43 -10.94 3.19 -0.40
CA SER A 43 -11.84 2.67 -1.42
C SER A 43 -13.13 3.52 -1.56
N ASN A 44 -13.19 4.23 -2.69
CA ASN A 44 -14.35 4.54 -3.56
C ASN A 44 -15.18 5.86 -3.41
N PRO A 45 -15.56 6.51 -4.54
CA PRO A 45 -16.32 7.77 -4.62
C PRO A 45 -17.83 7.58 -4.90
N GLY A 46 -18.52 6.68 -4.18
CA GLY A 46 -19.95 6.36 -4.40
C GLY A 46 -20.84 6.54 -3.18
N THR A 47 -21.63 7.62 -3.18
CA THR A 47 -22.69 8.08 -2.23
C THR A 47 -22.36 8.19 -0.74
N GLU A 48 -21.47 7.38 -0.17
CA GLU A 48 -20.98 7.49 1.21
C GLU A 48 -19.48 7.18 1.26
N PRO A 49 -18.66 7.99 1.95
CA PRO A 49 -17.21 7.78 1.96
C PRO A 49 -16.88 6.54 2.81
N THR A 50 -16.42 5.48 2.16
CA THR A 50 -15.76 4.36 2.83
C THR A 50 -14.28 4.68 2.97
N MET A 51 -13.75 4.54 4.18
CA MET A 51 -12.33 4.59 4.49
C MET A 51 -11.89 3.19 4.83
N GLU A 52 -11.09 2.63 3.96
CA GLU A 52 -10.27 1.46 4.24
C GLU A 52 -8.91 1.96 4.73
N LEU A 53 -8.22 1.17 5.54
CA LEU A 53 -6.94 1.57 6.08
C LEU A 53 -6.00 0.37 6.10
N ALA A 54 -5.04 0.37 5.19
CA ALA A 54 -3.95 -0.57 5.18
C ALA A 54 -2.60 0.17 5.19
N PHE A 55 -1.58 -0.50 5.70
CA PHE A 55 -0.19 -0.07 5.66
C PHE A 55 0.63 -1.20 5.03
N GLY A 56 1.44 -0.88 4.02
CA GLY A 56 2.36 -1.82 3.38
C GLY A 56 3.79 -1.29 3.33
N ASP A 57 4.78 -2.16 3.53
CA ASP A 57 6.21 -1.86 3.33
C ASP A 57 6.94 -3.07 2.72
N ALA A 58 7.90 -2.79 1.84
CA ALA A 58 8.73 -3.78 1.16
C ALA A 58 10.20 -3.49 1.41
N ILE A 59 10.91 -4.44 2.01
CA ILE A 59 12.28 -4.29 2.46
C ILE A 59 13.15 -5.30 1.72
N VAL A 60 14.09 -4.80 0.93
CA VAL A 60 15.08 -5.61 0.22
C VAL A 60 16.41 -5.53 0.98
N THR A 61 16.75 -6.60 1.71
CA THR A 61 18.03 -6.74 2.42
C THR A 61 18.71 -8.04 2.00
N VAL A 62 19.29 -8.78 2.95
CA VAL A 62 19.69 -10.18 2.75
C VAL A 62 18.48 -11.09 2.47
N ARG A 63 17.28 -10.64 2.87
CA ARG A 63 15.99 -11.29 2.62
C ARG A 63 15.03 -10.28 1.98
N LEU A 64 14.05 -10.79 1.24
CA LEU A 64 12.88 -10.00 0.86
C LEU A 64 11.86 -10.08 1.99
N LEU A 65 11.53 -8.93 2.58
CA LEU A 65 10.50 -8.83 3.60
C LEU A 65 9.35 -7.97 3.11
N LEU A 66 8.13 -8.46 3.24
CA LEU A 66 6.89 -7.73 2.98
C LEU A 66 6.11 -7.62 4.28
N VAL A 67 5.67 -6.43 4.66
CA VAL A 67 4.86 -6.21 5.86
C VAL A 67 3.59 -5.51 5.44
N GLU A 68 2.44 -6.09 5.78
CA GLU A 68 1.14 -5.46 5.59
C GLU A 68 0.34 -5.50 6.90
N LEU A 69 -0.16 -4.34 7.32
CA LEU A 69 -1.13 -4.19 8.40
C LEU A 69 -2.42 -3.65 7.83
N ASP A 70 -3.43 -4.49 7.73
CA ASP A 70 -4.74 -4.14 7.22
C ASP A 70 -5.72 -3.97 8.39
N PHE A 71 -6.43 -2.84 8.43
CA PHE A 71 -7.47 -2.54 9.41
C PHE A 71 -8.88 -2.63 8.79
N GLY A 72 -8.99 -3.00 7.51
CA GLY A 72 -10.23 -3.13 6.77
C GLY A 72 -10.98 -1.81 6.68
N VAL A 73 -12.31 -1.89 6.65
CA VAL A 73 -13.18 -0.71 6.66
C VAL A 73 -13.22 -0.11 8.06
N VAL A 74 -12.75 1.14 8.19
CA VAL A 74 -12.69 1.88 9.46
C VAL A 74 -13.73 3.01 9.52
N LEU A 75 -14.17 3.51 8.37
CA LEU A 75 -15.37 4.35 8.20
C LEU A 75 -16.16 3.85 7.00
N GLY A 76 -17.49 3.85 7.06
CA GLY A 76 -18.32 3.37 5.97
C GLY A 76 -19.80 3.66 6.18
N ALA A 77 -20.59 3.37 5.14
CA ALA A 77 -22.03 3.53 5.17
C ALA A 77 -22.69 2.63 6.23
N ALA A 78 -23.65 3.18 6.98
CA ALA A 78 -24.54 2.41 7.87
C ALA A 78 -23.89 1.37 8.82
N GLY A 79 -22.68 1.63 9.34
CA GLY A 79 -22.07 0.82 10.40
C GLY A 79 -21.25 -0.39 9.94
N GLU A 80 -20.97 -0.50 8.65
CA GLU A 80 -19.98 -1.45 8.13
C GLU A 80 -18.58 -0.98 8.55
N ARG A 81 -18.05 -1.55 9.64
CA ARG A 81 -16.69 -1.33 10.12
C ARG A 81 -16.10 -2.66 10.57
N ASP A 82 -14.96 -3.02 10.03
CA ASP A 82 -14.19 -4.20 10.47
C ASP A 82 -13.42 -3.86 11.74
N THR A 83 -12.73 -2.71 11.74
CA THR A 83 -12.05 -2.17 12.93
C THR A 83 -12.78 -0.95 13.47
N VAL A 84 -13.33 -1.08 14.68
CA VAL A 84 -14.21 -0.07 15.27
C VAL A 84 -13.48 1.01 16.09
N GLY A 85 -12.21 0.82 16.41
CA GLY A 85 -11.45 1.76 17.25
C GLY A 85 -10.32 1.14 18.06
N PRO A 86 -9.87 1.82 19.14
CA PRO A 86 -8.96 1.23 20.11
C PRO A 86 -9.54 -0.04 20.72
N GLY A 87 -8.71 -1.06 20.88
CA GLY A 87 -9.17 -2.36 21.34
C GLY A 87 -8.11 -3.44 21.17
N ASN A 88 -8.46 -4.65 21.58
CA ASN A 88 -7.69 -5.85 21.33
C ASN A 88 -8.45 -6.69 20.31
N TYR A 89 -7.77 -7.05 19.24
CA TYR A 89 -8.32 -7.84 18.15
C TYR A 89 -7.52 -9.12 18.07
N ASP A 90 -8.18 -10.24 18.32
CA ASP A 90 -7.53 -11.54 18.21
C ASP A 90 -7.21 -11.82 16.75
N PHE A 91 -6.10 -12.53 16.52
CA PHE A 91 -5.72 -13.00 15.20
C PHE A 91 -6.86 -13.85 14.61
N GLY A 92 -7.22 -13.54 13.37
CA GLY A 92 -8.34 -14.17 12.69
C GLY A 92 -8.50 -13.60 11.28
N PRO A 93 -9.49 -14.11 10.53
CA PRO A 93 -9.70 -13.70 9.14
C PRO A 93 -10.36 -12.31 9.00
N ALA A 94 -10.81 -11.71 10.10
CA ALA A 94 -11.40 -10.38 10.11
C ALA A 94 -10.33 -9.34 10.49
N PRO A 95 -10.30 -8.17 9.84
CA PRO A 95 -9.40 -7.09 10.22
C PRO A 95 -9.57 -6.66 11.68
N PRO A 96 -8.50 -6.16 12.33
CA PRO A 96 -7.18 -5.95 11.76
C PRO A 96 -6.36 -7.23 11.60
N THR A 97 -5.61 -7.34 10.50
CA THR A 97 -4.72 -8.47 10.18
C THR A 97 -3.28 -8.01 9.97
N LEU A 98 -2.34 -8.95 10.12
CA LEU A 98 -0.92 -8.80 9.78
C LEU A 98 -0.53 -9.89 8.78
N LEU A 99 0.01 -9.46 7.64
CA LEU A 99 0.74 -10.32 6.71
C LEU A 99 2.23 -9.99 6.76
N LEU A 100 3.05 -11.02 6.84
CA LEU A 100 4.50 -10.95 6.81
C LEU A 100 5.03 -11.90 5.74
N GLY A 101 5.55 -11.37 4.64
CA GLY A 101 6.29 -12.14 3.63
C GLY A 101 7.77 -12.23 4.00
N VAL A 102 8.35 -13.43 3.96
CA VAL A 102 9.78 -13.69 4.17
C VAL A 102 10.28 -14.64 3.07
N ASP A 103 11.19 -14.17 2.21
CA ASP A 103 11.82 -14.97 1.14
C ASP A 103 10.82 -15.76 0.26
N ASN A 104 9.73 -15.09 -0.13
CA ASN A 104 8.60 -15.60 -0.92
C ASN A 104 7.66 -16.59 -0.19
N ARG A 105 7.71 -16.63 1.14
CA ARG A 105 6.67 -17.29 1.94
C ARG A 105 5.88 -16.24 2.70
N ASP A 106 4.56 -16.29 2.57
CA ASP A 106 3.66 -15.40 3.27
C ASP A 106 3.13 -16.06 4.55
N TYR A 107 3.20 -15.30 5.64
CA TYR A 107 2.68 -15.68 6.95
C TYR A 107 1.57 -14.72 7.33
N ASP A 108 0.40 -15.26 7.71
CA ASP A 108 -0.80 -14.47 7.97
C ASP A 108 -1.33 -14.73 9.39
N SER A 109 -1.81 -13.66 10.03
CA SER A 109 -2.60 -13.68 11.26
C SER A 109 -3.99 -14.31 11.09
N GLY A 110 -4.54 -14.36 9.88
CA GLY A 110 -5.80 -15.04 9.55
C GLY A 110 -5.63 -16.51 9.19
N GLY A 111 -4.38 -16.99 9.08
CA GLY A 111 -4.05 -18.36 8.72
C GLY A 111 -4.54 -19.39 9.75
N VAL A 112 -4.83 -20.62 9.29
CA VAL A 112 -5.21 -21.72 10.18
C VAL A 112 -4.07 -21.98 11.17
N GLY A 113 -4.40 -21.97 12.47
CA GLY A 113 -3.42 -22.18 13.54
C GLY A 113 -2.66 -20.92 13.96
N ALA A 114 -2.91 -19.76 13.34
CA ALA A 114 -2.44 -18.48 13.84
C ALA A 114 -3.08 -18.19 15.21
N SER A 115 -2.34 -17.51 16.08
CA SER A 115 -2.82 -17.16 17.42
C SER A 115 -2.09 -15.94 17.94
N GLY A 116 -2.81 -14.96 18.46
CA GLY A 116 -2.20 -13.71 18.87
C GLY A 116 -3.21 -12.59 18.95
N THR A 117 -2.71 -11.37 19.10
CA THR A 117 -3.53 -10.18 19.22
C THR A 117 -2.84 -8.98 18.57
N ILE A 118 -3.63 -8.15 17.90
CA ILE A 118 -3.30 -6.77 17.54
C ILE A 118 -4.00 -5.85 18.55
N SER A 119 -3.21 -5.10 19.32
CA SER A 119 -3.71 -4.14 20.31
C SER A 119 -3.59 -2.72 19.78
N ILE A 120 -4.72 -2.10 19.48
CA ILE A 120 -4.79 -0.71 19.03
C ILE A 120 -4.94 0.20 20.25
N THR A 121 -3.99 1.10 20.44
CA THR A 121 -3.90 2.02 21.58
C THR A 121 -4.03 3.49 21.19
N GLY A 122 -3.61 3.85 19.98
CA GLY A 122 -3.89 5.12 19.33
C GLY A 122 -4.85 4.88 18.17
N TRP A 123 -5.94 5.63 18.11
CA TRP A 123 -6.89 5.63 17.02
C TRP A 123 -7.21 7.05 16.63
N SER A 124 -7.07 7.35 15.35
CA SER A 124 -7.50 8.60 14.78
C SER A 124 -7.98 8.33 13.37
N GLU A 125 -9.13 8.89 13.04
CA GLU A 125 -9.67 8.93 11.68
C GLU A 125 -9.34 10.27 11.01
N ALA A 126 -8.63 11.16 11.72
CA ALA A 126 -8.28 12.49 11.24
C ALA A 126 -6.94 12.46 10.47
N GLN A 127 -6.84 13.32 9.46
CA GLN A 127 -5.58 13.57 8.74
C GLN A 127 -4.50 14.07 9.70
N GLY A 128 -3.27 13.56 9.56
CA GLY A 128 -2.18 13.80 10.52
C GLY A 128 -2.40 13.16 11.89
N GLY A 129 -3.51 12.43 12.07
CA GLY A 129 -3.81 11.63 13.24
C GLY A 129 -2.88 10.42 13.33
N VAL A 130 -2.92 9.75 14.47
CA VAL A 130 -2.03 8.62 14.75
C VAL A 130 -2.85 7.36 14.99
N LEU A 131 -2.48 6.30 14.28
CA LEU A 131 -2.85 4.93 14.55
C LEU A 131 -1.66 4.23 15.19
N ALA A 132 -1.79 3.74 16.42
CA ALA A 132 -0.65 3.16 17.14
C ALA A 132 -1.06 1.94 17.94
N GLY A 133 -0.15 0.99 18.09
CA GLY A 133 -0.49 -0.26 18.74
C GLY A 133 0.68 -1.21 18.90
N LYS A 134 0.32 -2.44 19.28
CA LYS A 134 1.22 -3.57 19.48
C LYS A 134 0.70 -4.78 18.75
N ILE A 135 1.61 -5.64 18.35
CA ILE A 135 1.32 -6.93 17.73
C ILE A 135 2.06 -7.97 18.52
N LYS A 136 1.38 -9.07 18.86
CA LYS A 136 2.04 -10.22 19.47
C LYS A 136 1.31 -11.50 19.14
N GLY A 137 2.03 -12.50 18.65
CA GLY A 137 1.43 -13.78 18.33
C GLY A 137 2.29 -14.66 17.44
N ARG A 138 1.63 -15.65 16.86
CA ARG A 138 2.14 -16.59 15.88
C ARG A 138 1.34 -16.41 14.60
N LEU A 139 2.03 -16.12 13.51
CA LEU A 139 1.48 -16.16 12.16
C LEU A 139 1.74 -17.55 11.57
N THR A 140 0.88 -17.99 10.65
CA THR A 140 1.04 -19.26 9.95
C THR A 140 1.03 -19.06 8.44
N ALA A 141 1.76 -19.94 7.74
CA ALA A 141 1.75 -20.05 6.29
C ALA A 141 0.90 -21.25 5.84
N ASP A 142 0.51 -21.26 4.56
CA ASP A 142 -0.31 -22.33 3.97
C ASP A 142 0.34 -23.73 4.05
N ASP A 143 1.67 -23.79 4.08
CA ASP A 143 2.43 -25.03 4.21
C ASP A 143 2.57 -25.53 5.67
N GLY A 144 1.95 -24.82 6.62
CA GLY A 144 2.00 -25.11 8.05
C GLY A 144 3.26 -24.58 8.76
N ALA A 145 4.16 -23.89 8.06
CA ALA A 145 5.23 -23.14 8.71
C ALA A 145 4.64 -22.02 9.57
N TRP A 146 5.41 -21.59 10.57
CA TRP A 146 4.98 -20.55 11.50
C TRP A 146 6.11 -19.58 11.83
N ILE A 147 5.72 -18.39 12.26
CA ILE A 147 6.63 -17.36 12.74
C ILE A 147 6.01 -16.65 13.94
N ASP A 148 6.75 -16.58 15.05
CA ASP A 148 6.36 -15.84 16.24
C ASP A 148 6.78 -14.38 16.07
N VAL A 149 5.87 -13.45 16.33
CA VAL A 149 6.05 -12.01 16.17
C VAL A 149 5.75 -11.25 17.47
N ASP A 150 6.55 -10.22 17.75
CA ASP A 150 6.32 -9.24 18.82
C ASP A 150 6.78 -7.86 18.32
N GLY A 151 5.88 -6.88 18.31
CA GLY A 151 6.14 -5.60 17.68
C GLY A 151 5.25 -4.46 18.16
N VAL A 152 5.63 -3.26 17.75
CA VAL A 152 4.89 -2.02 17.97
C VAL A 152 4.84 -1.21 16.67
N PHE A 153 3.76 -0.48 16.46
CA PHE A 153 3.61 0.42 15.32
C PHE A 153 3.08 1.77 15.78
N ASN A 154 3.51 2.82 15.08
CA ASN A 154 3.02 4.17 15.18
C ASN A 154 2.90 4.71 13.76
N LEU A 155 1.70 4.76 13.22
CA LEU A 155 1.42 5.19 11.85
C LEU A 155 0.78 6.57 11.89
N VAL A 156 1.42 7.56 11.28
CA VAL A 156 0.84 8.89 11.12
C VAL A 156 0.05 8.90 9.82
N LEU A 157 -1.26 9.14 9.93
CA LEU A 157 -2.12 9.28 8.76
C LEU A 157 -1.68 10.50 7.94
N PRO A 158 -1.71 10.43 6.59
CA PRO A 158 -1.27 11.53 5.74
C PRO A 158 -1.97 12.85 6.10
N ARG A 159 -1.22 13.95 6.20
CA ARG A 159 -1.75 15.29 6.54
C ARG A 159 -2.58 15.93 5.44
N ALA A 160 -2.54 15.36 4.24
CA ALA A 160 -3.33 15.82 3.11
C ALA A 160 -4.00 14.59 2.49
N PHE A 161 -5.23 14.32 2.91
CA PHE A 161 -6.18 13.67 2.02
C PHE A 161 -6.78 14.77 1.17
N ARG A 162 -6.10 15.16 0.10
CA ARG A 162 -6.84 15.81 -0.98
C ARG A 162 -7.56 14.67 -1.66
N ARG A 163 -8.89 14.78 -1.81
CA ARG A 163 -9.54 14.10 -2.94
C ARG A 163 -8.64 14.36 -4.14
N SER A 164 -8.35 13.31 -4.92
CA SER A 164 -7.83 13.44 -6.29
C SER A 164 -8.30 14.79 -6.81
N SER A 165 -7.35 15.72 -7.03
CA SER A 165 -7.78 17.07 -7.37
C SER A 165 -8.52 17.10 -8.71
N ASP A 166 -8.56 15.95 -9.43
CA ASP A 166 -8.97 15.77 -10.82
C ASP A 166 -8.50 16.96 -11.66
N ARG A 167 -7.34 17.51 -11.27
CA ARG A 167 -6.74 18.70 -11.85
C ARG A 167 -6.15 18.26 -13.17
N PRO A 168 -6.43 18.97 -14.27
CA PRO A 168 -5.77 18.71 -15.54
C PRO A 168 -4.25 18.73 -15.39
N CYS A 169 -3.58 17.77 -16.02
CA CYS A 169 -2.13 17.62 -15.99
C CYS A 169 -1.58 17.21 -17.35
N ASP A 170 -0.27 17.30 -17.50
CA ASP A 170 0.46 16.79 -18.66
C ASP A 170 0.98 15.38 -18.38
N LEU A 171 0.52 14.41 -19.18
CA LEU A 171 0.83 12.99 -19.01
C LEU A 171 2.33 12.68 -19.21
N LEU A 172 3.04 13.46 -20.04
CA LEU A 172 4.48 13.30 -20.26
C LEU A 172 5.28 14.03 -19.19
N ALA A 173 4.87 15.25 -18.83
CA ALA A 173 5.60 16.04 -17.85
C ALA A 173 5.38 15.56 -16.41
N GLN A 174 4.30 14.80 -16.14
CA GLN A 174 3.91 14.35 -14.80
C GLN A 174 3.87 15.53 -13.81
N ASP A 175 3.27 16.65 -14.22
CA ASP A 175 3.30 17.95 -13.53
C ASP A 175 2.30 18.06 -12.35
N CYS A 176 2.05 16.93 -11.70
CA CYS A 176 1.22 16.83 -10.51
C CYS A 176 1.92 17.41 -9.26
N VAL A 177 1.14 17.79 -8.25
CA VAL A 177 1.75 18.21 -6.97
C VAL A 177 2.40 17.01 -6.30
N GLU A 178 3.25 17.27 -5.29
CA GLU A 178 3.89 16.21 -4.50
C GLU A 178 2.83 15.18 -4.07
N TRP A 179 3.14 13.88 -4.26
CA TRP A 179 2.29 12.72 -3.94
C TRP A 179 1.16 12.38 -4.93
N GLU A 180 1.04 13.07 -6.06
CA GLU A 180 0.13 12.71 -7.16
C GLU A 180 0.93 12.34 -8.42
N ALA A 181 0.29 11.58 -9.32
CA ALA A 181 0.78 11.34 -10.66
C ALA A 181 -0.32 11.59 -11.69
N CYS A 182 0.10 11.88 -12.92
CA CYS A 182 -0.81 12.24 -13.98
C CYS A 182 -1.29 10.96 -14.68
N TYR A 183 -2.61 10.73 -14.62
CA TYR A 183 -3.26 9.55 -15.18
C TYR A 183 -4.34 9.95 -16.17
N TRP A 184 -4.49 9.17 -17.23
CA TRP A 184 -5.63 9.34 -18.13
C TRP A 184 -6.89 8.70 -17.53
N VAL A 185 -7.96 9.47 -17.49
CA VAL A 185 -9.30 9.00 -17.13
C VAL A 185 -10.17 9.05 -18.38
N ASP A 186 -10.98 8.01 -18.63
CA ASP A 186 -11.81 7.92 -19.84
C ASP A 186 -13.16 8.67 -19.71
N ASP A 187 -13.60 9.00 -18.49
CA ASP A 187 -14.84 9.75 -18.22
C ASP A 187 -14.69 10.74 -17.03
N PRO A 188 -14.51 12.05 -17.29
CA PRO A 188 -14.33 12.66 -18.61
C PRO A 188 -12.96 12.30 -19.23
N PRO A 189 -12.85 12.20 -20.57
CA PRO A 189 -11.61 11.82 -21.25
C PRO A 189 -10.55 12.91 -21.15
N ALA A 190 -9.71 12.84 -20.11
CA ALA A 190 -8.64 13.80 -19.86
C ALA A 190 -7.53 13.23 -18.95
N PRO A 191 -6.29 13.72 -19.08
CA PRO A 191 -5.25 13.49 -18.07
C PRO A 191 -5.55 14.32 -16.81
N VAL A 192 -5.61 13.66 -15.66
CA VAL A 192 -5.84 14.30 -14.36
C VAL A 192 -4.89 13.77 -13.29
N CYS A 193 -4.56 14.62 -12.32
CA CYS A 193 -3.75 14.22 -11.19
C CYS A 193 -4.54 13.36 -10.21
N ARG A 194 -4.04 12.16 -9.92
CA ARG A 194 -4.57 11.25 -8.89
C ARG A 194 -3.45 10.73 -8.00
N LEU A 195 -3.82 10.13 -6.87
CA LEU A 195 -2.87 9.40 -6.04
C LEU A 195 -2.29 8.21 -6.82
N PRO A 196 -0.99 7.96 -6.73
CA PRO A 196 -0.36 6.92 -7.51
C PRO A 196 -0.55 5.52 -6.93
N GLY A 197 -0.65 4.54 -7.82
CA GLY A 197 -0.53 3.12 -7.47
C GLY A 197 0.91 2.63 -7.54
N SER A 198 1.07 1.31 -7.56
CA SER A 198 2.38 0.64 -7.59
C SER A 198 2.59 -0.25 -8.82
N GLY A 199 1.57 -0.45 -9.66
CA GLY A 199 1.62 -1.35 -10.81
C GLY A 199 2.63 -0.92 -11.89
N ARG A 200 3.49 -1.85 -12.30
CA ARG A 200 4.55 -1.66 -13.29
C ARG A 200 4.11 -2.15 -14.67
N SER A 201 4.98 -1.96 -15.68
CA SER A 201 4.72 -2.44 -17.04
C SER A 201 4.35 -3.93 -17.05
N GLY A 202 3.17 -4.27 -17.55
CA GLY A 202 2.70 -5.65 -17.65
C GLY A 202 1.79 -6.10 -16.49
N ASP A 203 1.74 -5.36 -15.39
CA ASP A 203 0.88 -5.69 -14.25
C ASP A 203 -0.59 -5.45 -14.61
N ALA A 204 -1.49 -6.26 -14.05
CA ALA A 204 -2.92 -6.08 -14.22
C ALA A 204 -3.40 -4.79 -13.53
N CYS A 205 -4.39 -4.13 -14.13
CA CYS A 205 -4.98 -2.93 -13.57
C CYS A 205 -6.48 -2.86 -13.89
N LEU A 206 -7.24 -2.28 -12.96
CA LEU A 206 -8.68 -2.02 -13.13
C LEU A 206 -8.98 -0.53 -13.26
N GLN A 207 -8.10 0.33 -12.75
CA GLN A 207 -8.24 1.78 -12.75
C GLN A 207 -6.91 2.43 -13.14
N PRO A 208 -6.92 3.67 -13.67
CA PRO A 208 -5.71 4.39 -14.02
C PRO A 208 -4.69 4.46 -12.88
N GLU A 209 -5.16 4.77 -11.67
CA GLU A 209 -4.39 4.88 -10.42
C GLU A 209 -3.91 3.53 -9.86
N SER A 210 -4.22 2.39 -10.48
CA SER A 210 -3.57 1.12 -10.10
C SER A 210 -2.08 1.10 -10.49
N CYS A 211 -1.69 1.92 -11.47
CA CYS A 211 -0.34 1.93 -12.02
C CYS A 211 0.57 2.96 -11.32
N ALA A 212 1.87 2.67 -11.28
CA ALA A 212 2.90 3.58 -10.81
C ALA A 212 3.01 4.85 -11.69
N PRO A 213 3.64 5.94 -11.19
CA PRO A 213 3.85 7.15 -11.97
C PRO A 213 4.57 6.88 -13.30
N GLY A 214 4.12 7.52 -14.39
CA GLY A 214 4.64 7.28 -15.75
C GLY A 214 4.06 6.04 -16.43
N PHE A 215 3.06 5.39 -15.82
CA PHE A 215 2.30 4.29 -16.42
C PHE A 215 0.81 4.62 -16.48
N ILE A 216 0.11 4.03 -17.43
CA ILE A 216 -1.34 4.13 -17.60
C ILE A 216 -1.98 2.75 -17.66
N CYS A 217 -3.20 2.63 -17.16
CA CYS A 217 -3.98 1.41 -17.32
C CYS A 217 -4.63 1.37 -18.70
N ARG A 218 -4.17 0.47 -19.60
CA ARG A 218 -4.78 0.29 -20.92
C ARG A 218 -4.97 -1.18 -21.26
N VAL A 219 -6.22 -1.50 -21.59
CA VAL A 219 -6.65 -2.88 -21.90
C VAL A 219 -6.37 -3.81 -20.71
N GLY A 220 -6.63 -3.31 -19.49
CA GLY A 220 -6.46 -4.05 -18.23
C GLY A 220 -5.00 -4.27 -17.80
N VAL A 221 -4.04 -3.60 -18.43
CA VAL A 221 -2.60 -3.76 -18.12
C VAL A 221 -1.93 -2.39 -18.00
N CYS A 222 -1.05 -2.24 -17.01
CA CYS A 222 -0.21 -1.06 -16.84
C CYS A 222 0.82 -0.98 -17.97
N ARG A 223 0.82 0.13 -18.70
CA ARG A 223 1.72 0.40 -19.83
C ARG A 223 2.46 1.70 -19.63
N ARG A 224 3.76 1.70 -19.93
CA ARG A 224 4.59 2.89 -19.81
C ARG A 224 4.11 3.96 -20.80
N VAL A 225 3.98 5.20 -20.33
CA VAL A 225 3.73 6.37 -21.16
C VAL A 225 5.00 6.68 -21.95
N CYS A 226 4.86 7.09 -23.21
CA CYS A 226 5.98 7.44 -24.08
C CYS A 226 5.66 8.69 -24.91
N GLU A 227 6.69 9.45 -25.28
CA GLU A 227 6.56 10.51 -26.26
C GLU A 227 6.75 9.95 -27.68
N ILE A 228 5.78 10.20 -28.56
CA ILE A 228 5.76 9.64 -29.92
C ILE A 228 6.97 10.11 -30.74
N ALA A 229 7.40 11.35 -30.56
CA ALA A 229 8.50 11.95 -31.31
C ALA A 229 9.88 11.38 -30.94
N VAL A 230 10.03 10.85 -29.71
CA VAL A 230 11.31 10.39 -29.16
C VAL A 230 11.39 8.86 -29.11
N ALA A 231 10.24 8.16 -29.10
CA ALA A 231 10.13 6.71 -29.05
C ALA A 231 10.87 6.07 -27.86
N GLU A 232 10.60 6.54 -26.64
CA GLU A 232 11.28 6.11 -25.40
C GLU A 232 10.90 4.70 -24.86
N CYS A 233 10.42 3.83 -25.73
CA CYS A 233 10.08 2.46 -25.36
C CYS A 233 11.34 1.58 -25.32
N ASN A 234 11.31 0.52 -24.52
CA ASN A 234 12.29 -0.57 -24.60
C ASN A 234 12.32 -1.11 -26.06
N PRO A 235 13.48 -1.49 -26.64
CA PRO A 235 13.60 -1.99 -28.03
C PRO A 235 12.55 -3.02 -28.49
N ASP A 236 11.97 -3.81 -27.58
CA ASP A 236 10.93 -4.79 -27.91
C ASP A 236 9.51 -4.19 -28.01
N PHE A 237 9.36 -2.88 -27.81
CA PHE A 237 8.09 -2.17 -27.75
C PHE A 237 8.11 -0.93 -28.64
N VAL A 238 6.96 -0.61 -29.22
CA VAL A 238 6.74 0.60 -30.01
C VAL A 238 5.86 1.57 -29.23
N CYS A 239 6.14 2.86 -29.38
CA CYS A 239 5.28 3.90 -28.82
C CYS A 239 4.02 4.02 -29.69
N VAL A 240 2.88 3.56 -29.19
CA VAL A 240 1.60 3.63 -29.90
C VAL A 240 0.96 4.99 -29.63
N PRO A 241 0.70 5.81 -30.67
CA PRO A 241 0.04 7.10 -30.52
C PRO A 241 -1.32 6.98 -29.85
N TRP A 242 -1.62 7.91 -28.94
CA TRP A 242 -2.91 7.88 -28.25
C TRP A 242 -3.52 9.25 -27.99
N TYR A 243 -2.82 10.16 -27.33
CA TYR A 243 -3.35 11.47 -26.97
C TYR A 243 -2.29 12.56 -27.14
N GLY A 244 -2.54 13.49 -28.08
CA GLY A 244 -1.60 14.56 -28.39
C GLY A 244 -0.20 14.00 -28.71
N PRO A 245 0.87 14.51 -28.06
CA PRO A 245 2.23 13.98 -28.23
C PRO A 245 2.49 12.68 -27.44
N ALA A 246 1.58 12.30 -26.53
CA ALA A 246 1.72 11.14 -25.67
C ALA A 246 1.15 9.87 -26.32
N GLY A 247 1.85 8.77 -26.10
CA GLY A 247 1.46 7.41 -26.45
C GLY A 247 1.70 6.46 -25.29
N TYR A 248 1.62 5.17 -25.58
CA TYR A 248 2.01 4.12 -24.63
C TYR A 248 2.81 3.01 -25.29
N CYS A 249 3.71 2.39 -24.54
CA CYS A 249 4.53 1.30 -25.03
C CYS A 249 3.69 0.02 -25.16
N ALA A 250 3.69 -0.57 -26.36
CA ALA A 250 3.07 -1.85 -26.64
C ALA A 250 3.97 -2.70 -27.56
N PRO A 251 3.85 -4.04 -27.53
CA PRO A 251 4.56 -4.90 -28.46
C PRO A 251 4.23 -4.48 -29.91
N PRO A 252 5.19 -4.56 -30.85
CA PRO A 252 4.91 -4.36 -32.26
C PRO A 252 3.83 -5.36 -32.72
N ARG A 253 2.88 -4.87 -33.52
CA ARG A 253 1.85 -5.71 -34.13
C ARG A 253 2.39 -6.50 -35.31
#